data_AF-A0A3C0E0N1-F1
#
_entry.id   AF-A0A3C0E0N1-F1
#
_cell.length_a   1.000
_cell.length_b   1.000
_cell.length_c   1.000
_cell.angle_alpha   90.00
_cell.angle_beta   90.00
_cell.angle_gamma   90.00
#
_symmetry.space_group_name_H-M   'P 1'
#
loop_
_entity.id
_entity.type
_entity.pdbx_description
1 polymer ?
#
loop_
_entity_poly.entity_id
_entity_poly.type
_entity_poly.pdbx_seq_one_letter_code
_entity_poly.pdbx_strand_id
1 'polypeptide(L)' 'YIIDEVHMLSQAAFNAFLKTLEEPPAHAVFILATTEKHKILPTIL' A
#
# COMPACT_ATOMS: atom_id res chain seq x y z
N TYR A 1 -0.29 10.03 4.05
CA TYR A 1 -1.49 9.20 4.03
C TYR A 1 -1.30 8.00 4.93
N ILE A 2 -2.31 7.66 5.72
CA ILE A 2 -2.32 6.47 6.56
C ILE A 2 -3.40 5.55 6.02
N ILE A 3 -3.04 4.31 5.70
CA ILE A 3 -3.99 3.27 5.27
C ILE A 3 -3.96 2.19 6.34
N ASP A 4 -5.07 2.10 7.06
CA ASP A 4 -5.29 1.00 8.00
C ASP A 4 -5.82 -0.23 7.27
N GLU A 5 -5.53 -1.40 7.83
CA GLU A 5 -5.91 -2.71 7.28
C GLU A 5 -5.62 -2.83 5.77
N VAL A 6 -4.42 -2.46 5.32
CA VAL A 6 -4.08 -2.39 3.88
C VAL A 6 -4.25 -3.73 3.12
N HIS A 7 -4.29 -4.85 3.84
CA HIS A 7 -4.59 -6.19 3.29
C HIS A 7 -6.05 -6.33 2.79
N MET A 8 -6.95 -5.42 3.20
CA MET A 8 -8.36 -5.39 2.79
C MET A 8 -8.57 -4.67 1.46
N LEU A 9 -7.55 -4.02 0.91
CA LEU A 9 -7.65 -3.40 -0.41
C LEU A 9 -7.96 -4.46 -1.47
N SER A 10 -8.93 -4.15 -2.34
CA SER A 10 -9.18 -4.99 -3.50
C SER A 10 -7.94 -5.04 -4.39
N GLN A 11 -7.80 -6.12 -5.15
CA GLN A 11 -6.64 -6.28 -6.03
C GLN A 11 -6.49 -5.13 -7.04
N ALA A 12 -7.60 -4.59 -7.54
CA ALA A 12 -7.59 -3.42 -8.42
C ALA A 12 -7.08 -2.15 -7.71
N ALA A 13 -7.53 -1.90 -6.47
CA ALA A 13 -7.06 -0.77 -5.67
C ALA A 13 -5.57 -0.89 -5.33
N PHE A 14 -5.11 -2.10 -5.01
CA PHE A 14 -3.71 -2.37 -4.71
C PHE A 14 -2.81 -2.13 -5.94
N ASN A 15 -3.24 -2.59 -7.12
CA ASN A 15 -2.50 -2.36 -8.37
C ASN A 15 -2.44 -0.87 -8.76
N ALA A 16 -3.51 -0.12 -8.49
CA ALA A 16 -3.48 1.33 -8.69
C ALA A 16 -2.53 2.01 -7.69
N PHE A 17 -2.55 1.57 -6.43
CA PHE A 17 -1.69 2.10 -5.38
C PHE A 17 -0.20 1.84 -5.65
N LEU A 18 0.16 0.67 -6.19
CA LEU A 18 1.53 0.34 -6.60
C LEU A 18 2.10 1.39 -7.59
N LYS A 19 1.31 1.82 -8.58
CA LYS A 19 1.75 2.87 -9.53
C LYS A 19 2.07 4.19 -8.83
N THR A 20 1.32 4.53 -7.78
CA THR A 20 1.58 5.72 -6.96
C THR A 20 2.81 5.56 -6.07
N LEU A 21 3.13 4.34 -5.62
CA LEU A 21 4.36 4.06 -4.87
C LEU A 21 5.61 4.09 -5.75
N GLU A 22 5.49 3.74 -7.03
CA GLU A 22 6.58 3.82 -8.01
C GLU A 22 6.96 5.26 -8.35
N GLU A 23 5.98 6.15 -8.49
CA GLU A 23 6.18 7.59 -8.74
C GLU A 23 5.47 8.43 -7.67
N PRO A 24 5.95 8.44 -6.41
CA PRO A 24 5.27 9.12 -5.34
C PRO A 24 5.45 10.64 -5.48
N PRO A 25 4.43 11.44 -5.10
CA PRO A 25 4.62 12.88 -4.94
C PRO A 25 5.76 13.16 -3.97
N ALA A 26 6.63 14.13 -4.28
CA ALA A 26 7.85 14.41 -3.51
C ALA A 26 7.63 14.72 -2.02
N HIS A 27 6.41 15.11 -1.63
CA HIS A 27 6.02 15.43 -0.25
C HIS A 27 5.05 14.40 0.37
N ALA A 28 4.76 13.31 -0.33
CA ALA A 28 3.85 12.29 0.16
C ALA A 28 4.60 11.25 0.99
N VAL A 29 4.11 11.03 2.21
CA VAL A 29 4.54 9.91 3.08
C VAL A 29 3.36 8.96 3.23
N PHE A 30 3.55 7.69 2.92
CA PHE A 30 2.55 6.63 3.12
C PHE A 30 2.90 5.81 4.36
N ILE A 31 1.93 5.60 5.24
CA ILE A 31 2.03 4.71 6.40
C ILE A 31 0.98 3.62 6.22
N LEU A 32 1.43 2.37 6.12
CA LEU A 32 0.57 1.22 5.90
C LEU A 32 0.52 0.39 7.17
N ALA A 33 -0.67 0.19 7.73
CA ALA A 33 -0.89 -0.66 8.89
C ALA A 33 -1.61 -1.94 8.47
N THR A 34 -1.18 -3.07 9.05
CA THR A 34 -1.80 -4.37 8.84
C THR A 34 -1.53 -5.28 10.03
N THR A 35 -2.53 -6.08 10.39
CA THR A 35 -2.40 -7.20 11.33
C THR A 35 -2.00 -8.50 10.61
N GLU A 36 -2.13 -8.53 9.27
CA GLU A 36 -1.93 -9.71 8.43
C GLU A 36 -0.76 -9.50 7.44
N LYS A 37 0.47 -9.32 7.94
CA LYS A 37 1.66 -9.02 7.12
C LYS A 37 1.87 -9.99 5.95
N HIS A 38 1.53 -11.26 6.14
CA HIS A 38 1.67 -12.33 5.14
C HIS A 38 0.71 -12.22 3.95
N LYS A 39 -0.36 -11.42 4.06
CA LYS A 39 -1.29 -11.12 2.96
C LYS A 39 -0.86 -9.93 2.10
N ILE A 40 0.21 -9.24 2.50
CA ILE A 40 0.78 -8.12 1.74
C ILE A 40 1.79 -8.64 0.73
N LEU A 41 1.80 -8.03 -0.46
CA LEU A 41 2.77 -8.39 -1.49
C LEU A 41 4.21 -8.10 -1.02
N PRO A 42 5.17 -9.02 -1.27
CA PRO A 42 6.57 -8.82 -0.90
C PRO A 42 7.20 -7.59 -1.54
N THR A 43 6.66 -7.12 -2.66
CA THR A 43 7.19 -5.98 -3.42
C THR A 43 7.09 -4.64 -2.68
N ILE A 44 6.31 -4.56 -1.60
CA ILE A 44 6.14 -3.33 -0.77
C ILE A 44 6.78 -3.50 0.63
N LEU A 45 7.26 -4.70 0.98
CA LEU A 45 7.77 -5.04 2.32
C LEU A 45 9.26 -4.75 2.53
#